data_AF-A0A6N8EGX6-F1
#
_entry.id   AF-A0A6N8EGX6-F1
#
_cell.length_a   1.000
_cell.length_b   1.000
_cell.length_c   1.000
_cell.angle_alpha   90.00
_cell.angle_beta   90.00
_cell.angle_gamma   90.00
#
_symmetry.space_group_name_H-M   'P 1'
#
loop_
_entity.id
_entity.type
_entity.pdbx_description
1 polymer ?
#
loop_
_entity_poly.entity_id
_entity_poly.type
_entity_poly.pdbx_seq_one_letter_code
_entity_poly.pdbx_strand_id
1 'polypeptide(L)'
;MMALLVGGMALATPAWAEGLDRVYEVQAQLAPTTLVVGKDQAPTDVLKTNLGPNIRRGQVQKTVEIGHNAYRLGQYRMQVRLRPGPHGGYDNGTMSYTVSASLNRVANNHTVSIFTRVKGVVKLQDGQAVTPLPANRYFTGTMQIHAIAAGF
;
A
#
# COMPACT_ATOMS: atom_id res chain seq x y z
N MET A 1 -15.73 -51.41 36.22
CA MET A 1 -14.36 -50.89 36.38
C MET A 1 -13.98 -50.24 35.04
N MET A 2 -13.73 -48.93 35.09
CA MET A 2 -13.10 -48.01 34.13
C MET A 2 -13.49 -48.03 32.63
N ALA A 3 -14.11 -46.91 32.23
CA ALA A 3 -14.21 -46.38 30.89
C ALA A 3 -12.87 -45.78 30.43
N LEU A 4 -12.63 -45.73 29.11
CA LEU A 4 -11.82 -44.67 28.51
C LEU A 4 -12.23 -44.43 27.05
N LEU A 5 -12.96 -43.32 26.88
CA LEU A 5 -13.14 -42.61 25.63
C LEU A 5 -11.77 -42.15 25.12
N VAL A 6 -11.34 -42.65 23.97
CA VAL A 6 -10.23 -42.04 23.23
C VAL A 6 -10.83 -40.94 22.36
N GLY A 7 -10.86 -39.74 22.94
CA GLY A 7 -11.25 -38.51 22.27
C GLY A 7 -10.32 -38.19 21.12
N GLY A 8 -10.91 -37.73 20.01
CA GLY A 8 -10.19 -37.28 18.84
C GLY A 8 -9.20 -36.17 19.15
N MET A 9 -7.92 -36.42 18.85
CA MET A 9 -6.98 -35.34 18.61
C MET A 9 -7.16 -34.89 17.16
N ALA A 10 -8.02 -33.89 16.97
CA ALA A 10 -7.93 -33.04 15.79
C ALA A 10 -6.55 -32.36 15.85
N LEU A 11 -5.65 -32.79 14.97
CA LEU A 11 -4.37 -32.17 14.74
C LEU A 11 -4.64 -30.73 14.28
N ALA A 12 -4.58 -29.78 15.21
CA ALA A 12 -4.50 -28.37 14.89
C ALA A 12 -3.18 -28.16 14.15
N THR A 13 -3.22 -28.15 12.83
CA THR A 13 -2.10 -27.71 12.00
C THR A 13 -1.74 -26.29 12.46
N PRO A 14 -0.49 -26.05 12.86
CA PRO A 14 -0.10 -24.70 13.27
C PRO A 14 -0.19 -23.81 12.03
N ALA A 15 -0.96 -22.72 12.14
CA ALA A 15 -1.08 -21.62 11.17
C ALA A 15 0.25 -20.93 10.79
N TRP A 16 1.37 -21.47 11.27
CA TRP A 16 2.74 -21.10 11.00
C TRP A 16 3.21 -21.51 9.60
N ALA A 17 2.64 -22.57 9.00
CA ALA A 17 3.12 -23.10 7.72
C ALA A 17 2.66 -22.25 6.51
N GLU A 18 1.45 -21.68 6.53
CA GLU A 18 0.95 -20.88 5.39
C GLU A 18 1.63 -19.52 5.24
N GLY A 19 2.27 -19.03 6.30
CA GLY A 19 2.83 -17.68 6.36
C GLY A 19 4.24 -17.53 5.80
N LEU A 20 4.91 -18.59 5.33
CA LEU A 20 6.30 -18.51 4.82
C LEU A 20 6.39 -18.33 3.29
N ASP A 21 5.39 -18.81 2.53
CA ASP A 21 5.42 -18.81 1.06
C ASP A 21 4.53 -17.74 0.40
N ARG A 22 3.76 -16.96 1.18
CA ARG A 22 2.88 -15.93 0.60
C ARG A 22 3.65 -14.66 0.27
N VAL A 23 3.52 -14.20 -0.97
CA VAL A 23 3.94 -12.87 -1.39
C VAL A 23 2.70 -11.98 -1.42
N TYR A 24 2.85 -10.73 -1.02
CA TYR A 24 1.78 -9.74 -1.04
C TYR A 24 2.13 -8.68 -2.08
N GLU A 25 1.30 -8.57 -3.10
CA GLU A 25 1.40 -7.49 -4.06
C GLU A 25 0.68 -6.26 -3.52
N VAL A 26 1.40 -5.15 -3.42
CA VAL A 26 0.87 -3.87 -2.95
C VAL A 26 0.81 -2.90 -4.12
N GLN A 27 -0.35 -2.29 -4.32
CA GLN A 27 -0.57 -1.28 -5.34
C GLN A 27 -1.13 0.01 -4.73
N ALA A 28 -0.61 1.15 -5.19
CA ALA A 28 -1.24 2.45 -5.00
C ALA A 28 -1.63 3.01 -6.37
N GLN A 29 -2.93 3.22 -6.59
CA GLN A 29 -3.45 3.93 -7.76
C GLN A 29 -3.62 5.40 -7.37
N LEU A 30 -2.95 6.30 -8.08
CA LEU A 30 -2.82 7.71 -7.73
C LEU A 30 -3.26 8.57 -8.90
N ALA A 31 -4.02 9.62 -8.63
CA ALA A 31 -4.39 10.61 -9.64
C ALA A 31 -4.17 12.03 -9.09
N PRO A 32 -3.55 12.94 -9.85
CA PRO A 32 -3.48 14.34 -9.46
C PRO A 32 -4.89 14.96 -9.43
N THR A 33 -5.07 15.94 -8.56
CA THR A 33 -6.34 16.68 -8.47
C THR A 33 -6.42 17.77 -9.54
N THR A 34 -7.61 18.33 -9.73
CA THR A 34 -7.84 19.50 -10.61
C THR A 34 -7.00 20.72 -10.23
N LEU A 35 -6.53 20.83 -8.98
CA LEU A 35 -5.58 21.88 -8.59
C LEU A 35 -4.24 21.75 -9.36
N VAL A 36 -3.83 20.53 -9.70
CA VAL A 36 -2.55 20.22 -10.34
C VAL A 36 -2.68 20.13 -11.87
N VAL A 37 -3.74 19.50 -12.38
CA VAL A 37 -3.95 19.31 -13.83
C VAL A 37 -4.98 20.26 -14.45
N GLY A 38 -5.55 21.19 -13.67
CA GLY A 38 -6.57 22.10 -14.18
C GLY A 38 -7.88 21.38 -14.53
N LYS A 39 -8.41 21.67 -15.72
CA LYS A 39 -9.62 21.04 -16.26
C LYS A 39 -9.33 19.78 -17.08
N ASP A 40 -8.06 19.43 -17.25
CA ASP A 40 -7.66 18.25 -18.00
C ASP A 40 -8.02 16.97 -17.23
N GLN A 41 -8.23 15.87 -17.96
CA GLN A 41 -8.47 14.58 -17.33
C GLN A 41 -7.25 14.16 -16.51
N ALA A 42 -7.46 13.87 -15.23
CA ALA A 42 -6.39 13.44 -14.34
C ALA A 42 -5.86 12.06 -14.78
N PRO A 43 -4.58 11.94 -15.20
CA PRO A 43 -3.98 10.64 -15.50
C PRO A 43 -3.89 9.81 -14.21
N THR A 44 -4.06 8.50 -14.33
CA THR A 44 -3.91 7.59 -13.19
C THR A 44 -2.56 6.88 -13.27
N ASP A 45 -1.79 6.97 -12.19
CA ASP A 45 -0.49 6.33 -12.02
C ASP A 45 -0.58 5.18 -11.03
N VAL A 46 0.13 4.08 -11.32
CA VAL A 46 0.21 2.92 -10.43
C VAL A 46 1.62 2.80 -9.88
N LEU A 47 1.73 2.76 -8.56
CA LEU A 47 2.93 2.35 -7.84
C LEU A 47 2.74 0.92 -7.32
N LYS A 48 3.68 0.02 -7.63
CA LYS A 48 3.56 -1.39 -7.28
C LYS A 48 4.85 -1.89 -6.60
N THR A 49 4.70 -2.70 -5.56
CA THR A 49 5.80 -3.38 -4.88
C THR A 49 5.32 -4.68 -4.26
N ASN A 50 6.22 -5.63 -4.06
CA ASN A 50 5.91 -6.92 -3.44
C ASN A 50 6.51 -6.97 -2.04
N LEU A 51 5.73 -7.52 -1.11
CA LEU A 51 6.12 -7.79 0.25
C LEU A 51 6.04 -9.29 0.53
N GLY A 52 6.70 -9.74 1.57
CA GLY A 52 6.58 -11.11 2.03
C GLY A 52 7.22 -11.28 3.41
N PRO A 53 7.26 -12.52 3.92
CA PRO A 53 7.84 -12.84 5.22
C PRO A 53 9.31 -12.44 5.33
N ASN A 54 10.03 -12.54 4.20
CA ASN A 54 11.43 -12.16 4.06
C ASN A 54 11.62 -10.66 3.72
N ILE A 55 10.69 -10.07 2.97
CA ILE A 55 10.74 -8.68 2.52
C ILE A 55 9.52 -7.93 3.09
N ARG A 56 9.59 -7.58 4.37
CA ARG A 56 8.45 -6.96 5.09
C ARG A 56 8.30 -5.46 4.84
N ARG A 57 9.20 -4.87 4.05
CA ARG A 57 9.23 -3.44 3.72
C ARG A 57 9.48 -3.27 2.24
N GLY A 58 8.74 -2.37 1.62
CA GLY A 58 8.81 -2.09 0.19
C GLY A 58 8.83 -0.60 -0.04
N GLN A 59 9.53 -0.18 -1.08
CA GLN A 59 9.55 1.20 -1.53
C GLN A 59 9.60 1.23 -3.05
N VAL A 60 8.80 2.12 -3.63
CA VAL A 60 8.80 2.37 -5.07
C VAL A 60 8.60 3.85 -5.31
N GLN A 61 9.14 4.32 -6.43
CA GLN A 61 9.06 5.71 -6.87
C GLN A 61 8.76 5.73 -8.37
N LYS A 62 7.97 6.72 -8.79
CA LYS A 62 7.67 6.98 -10.20
C LYS A 62 7.78 8.47 -10.48
N THR A 63 8.53 8.81 -11.53
CA THR A 63 8.55 10.17 -12.10
C THR A 63 7.39 10.30 -13.07
N VAL A 64 6.66 11.41 -12.98
CA VAL A 64 5.37 11.55 -13.68
C VAL A 64 5.22 12.88 -14.43
N GLU A 65 6.01 13.90 -14.12
CA GLU A 65 6.07 15.20 -14.82
C GLU A 65 4.74 15.71 -15.41
N ILE A 66 3.70 15.80 -14.58
CA ILE A 66 2.36 16.25 -14.97
C ILE A 66 2.06 17.59 -14.31
N GLY A 67 1.43 18.52 -15.02
CA GLY A 67 1.07 19.80 -14.44
C GLY A 67 0.38 20.75 -15.40
N HIS A 68 -0.36 21.69 -14.84
CA HIS A 68 -1.04 22.76 -15.56
C HIS A 68 -0.78 24.11 -14.87
N ASN A 69 -0.42 25.13 -15.64
CA ASN A 69 -0.10 26.48 -15.17
C ASN A 69 0.93 26.50 -14.02
N ALA A 70 0.49 26.90 -12.83
CA ALA A 70 1.31 27.18 -11.68
C ALA A 70 1.74 25.92 -10.92
N TYR A 71 1.21 24.72 -11.21
CA TYR A 71 1.56 23.50 -10.48
C TYR A 71 2.14 22.44 -11.41
N ARG A 72 3.25 21.83 -11.01
CA ARG A 72 3.88 20.69 -11.70
C ARG A 72 4.24 19.61 -10.70
N LEU A 73 3.61 18.46 -10.81
CA LEU A 73 3.94 17.23 -10.10
C LEU A 73 5.10 16.54 -10.81
N GLY A 74 6.22 16.38 -10.11
CA GLY A 74 7.40 15.70 -10.66
C GLY A 74 7.40 14.20 -10.36
N GLN A 75 6.93 13.81 -9.18
CA GLN A 75 7.20 12.46 -8.67
C GLN A 75 6.19 11.99 -7.63
N TYR A 76 5.86 10.70 -7.66
CA TYR A 76 5.27 9.96 -6.56
C TYR A 76 6.27 8.98 -5.92
N ARG A 77 6.11 8.73 -4.63
CA ARG A 77 6.83 7.68 -3.90
C ARG A 77 5.90 7.00 -2.91
N MET A 78 5.96 5.67 -2.87
CA MET A 78 5.26 4.82 -1.92
C MET A 78 6.28 4.09 -1.05
N GLN A 79 6.00 4.03 0.24
CA GLN A 79 6.68 3.19 1.22
C GLN A 79 5.65 2.38 1.99
N VAL A 80 5.90 1.09 2.14
CA VAL A 80 4.99 0.18 2.83
C VAL A 80 5.73 -0.76 3.76
N ARG A 81 5.04 -1.19 4.81
CA ARG A 81 5.55 -2.17 5.78
C ARG A 81 4.43 -3.07 6.25
N LEU A 82 4.67 -4.37 6.14
CA LEU A 82 3.80 -5.44 6.60
C LEU A 82 4.11 -5.80 8.06
N ARG A 83 3.07 -6.07 8.84
CA ARG A 83 3.16 -6.52 10.24
C ARG A 83 2.24 -7.72 10.44
N PRO A 84 2.69 -8.75 11.18
CA PRO A 84 1.85 -9.90 11.48
C PRO A 84 0.70 -9.53 12.42
N GLY A 85 -0.38 -10.30 12.37
CA GLY A 85 -1.53 -10.20 13.27
C GLY A 85 -1.34 -10.97 14.58
N PRO A 86 -2.38 -11.02 15.43
CA PRO A 86 -2.43 -11.96 16.55
C PRO A 86 -2.23 -13.37 15.98
N HIS A 87 -1.40 -14.20 16.61
CA HIS A 87 -0.99 -15.54 16.12
C HIS A 87 0.12 -15.58 15.05
N GLY A 88 0.74 -14.45 14.70
CA GLY A 88 2.00 -14.43 13.93
C GLY A 88 1.85 -14.51 12.40
N GLY A 89 0.66 -14.80 11.88
CA GLY A 89 0.36 -14.80 10.45
C GLY A 89 0.19 -13.40 9.85
N TYR A 90 0.46 -13.26 8.56
CA TYR A 90 0.36 -11.97 7.86
C TYR A 90 -1.01 -11.73 7.21
N ASP A 91 -1.77 -12.77 6.92
CA ASP A 91 -3.07 -12.66 6.24
C ASP A 91 -4.10 -11.85 7.05
N ASN A 92 -4.04 -11.94 8.38
CA ASN A 92 -4.86 -11.14 9.30
C ASN A 92 -4.04 -10.05 10.01
N GLY A 93 -2.95 -9.62 9.36
CA GLY A 93 -2.03 -8.62 9.85
C GLY A 93 -2.45 -7.18 9.55
N THR A 94 -1.46 -6.29 9.53
CA THR A 94 -1.64 -4.90 9.12
C THR A 94 -0.57 -4.47 8.14
N MET A 95 -0.91 -3.59 7.21
CA MET A 95 0.05 -2.89 6.37
C MET A 95 0.00 -1.39 6.67
N SER A 96 1.12 -0.84 7.12
CA SER A 96 1.31 0.61 7.21
C SER A 96 1.88 1.13 5.89
N TYR A 97 1.39 2.27 5.42
CA TYR A 97 1.87 2.90 4.20
C TYR A 97 2.16 4.40 4.38
N THR A 98 3.03 4.93 3.53
CA THR A 98 3.25 6.36 3.31
C THR A 98 3.36 6.59 1.82
N VAL A 99 2.50 7.46 1.28
CA VAL A 99 2.56 7.90 -0.11
C VAL A 99 2.87 9.39 -0.11
N SER A 100 3.87 9.80 -0.89
CA SER A 100 4.31 11.18 -1.00
C SER A 100 4.36 11.63 -2.45
N ALA A 101 4.13 12.93 -2.66
CA ALA A 101 4.26 13.58 -3.95
C ALA A 101 5.20 14.80 -3.83
N SER A 102 6.05 14.99 -4.83
CA SER A 102 6.91 16.17 -4.99
C SER A 102 6.34 17.04 -6.10
N LEU A 103 6.02 18.29 -5.77
CA LEU A 103 5.45 19.26 -6.69
C LEU A 103 6.27 20.54 -6.68
N ASN A 104 6.28 21.26 -7.79
CA ASN A 104 6.76 22.62 -7.88
C ASN A 104 5.58 23.53 -8.16
N ARG A 105 5.54 24.67 -7.48
CA ARG A 105 4.62 25.76 -7.76
C ARG A 105 5.37 26.95 -8.33
N VAL A 106 4.98 27.44 -9.51
CA VAL A 106 5.51 28.66 -10.11
C VAL A 106 4.53 29.80 -9.85
N ALA A 107 5.01 30.88 -9.22
CA ALA A 107 4.25 32.10 -9.01
C ALA A 107 5.18 33.31 -9.17
N ASN A 108 4.83 34.24 -10.06
CA ASN A 108 5.50 35.54 -10.24
C ASN A 108 7.05 35.44 -10.25
N ASN A 109 7.61 34.65 -11.17
CA ASN A 109 9.05 34.38 -11.33
C ASN A 109 9.76 33.64 -10.17
N HIS A 110 9.01 33.07 -9.22
CA HIS A 110 9.55 32.22 -8.17
C HIS A 110 9.01 30.79 -8.26
N THR A 111 9.88 29.82 -7.97
CA THR A 111 9.52 28.39 -7.88
C THR A 111 9.59 27.94 -6.43
N VAL A 112 8.51 27.38 -5.91
CA VAL A 112 8.41 26.80 -4.57
C VAL A 112 8.24 25.29 -4.67
N SER A 113 9.12 24.53 -4.01
CA SER A 113 8.96 23.09 -3.88
C SER A 113 7.96 22.75 -2.77
N ILE A 114 6.96 21.94 -3.10
CA ILE A 114 5.90 21.47 -2.22
C ILE A 114 6.06 19.96 -2.07
N PHE A 115 6.20 19.52 -0.83
CA PHE A 115 6.22 18.09 -0.47
C PHE A 115 4.96 17.77 0.30
N THR A 116 4.14 16.87 -0.24
CA THR A 116 2.93 16.40 0.43
C THR A 116 3.03 14.90 0.68
N ARG A 117 2.43 14.45 1.79
CA ARG A 117 2.42 13.03 2.18
C ARG A 117 1.09 12.66 2.81
N VAL A 118 0.64 11.45 2.53
CA VAL A 118 -0.45 10.77 3.23
C VAL A 118 0.10 9.50 3.87
N LYS A 119 -0.46 9.14 5.03
CA LYS A 119 -0.07 7.96 5.79
C LYS A 119 -1.33 7.23 6.22
N GLY A 120 -1.22 5.93 6.40
CA GLY A 120 -2.31 5.15 6.94
C GLY A 120 -1.87 3.74 7.31
N VAL A 121 -2.83 3.01 7.86
CA VAL A 121 -2.70 1.60 8.21
C VAL A 121 -3.96 0.91 7.72
N VAL A 122 -3.79 -0.19 6.97
CA VAL A 122 -4.88 -1.09 6.62
C VAL A 122 -4.79 -2.35 7.44
N LYS A 123 -5.95 -2.84 7.89
CA LYS A 123 -6.08 -4.18 8.42
C LYS A 123 -6.30 -5.13 7.26
N LEU A 124 -5.58 -6.24 7.26
CA LEU A 124 -5.72 -7.28 6.26
C LEU A 124 -6.78 -8.27 6.72
N GLN A 125 -7.54 -8.77 5.76
CA GLN A 125 -8.46 -9.89 5.92
C GLN A 125 -8.10 -10.91 4.86
N ASP A 126 -7.63 -12.08 5.28
CA ASP A 126 -7.17 -13.16 4.40
C ASP A 126 -6.11 -12.70 3.37
N GLY A 127 -5.23 -11.79 3.79
CA GLY A 127 -4.14 -11.25 2.98
C GLY A 127 -4.56 -10.18 1.99
N GLN A 128 -5.80 -9.70 2.08
CA GLN A 128 -6.40 -8.73 1.18
C GLN A 128 -6.80 -7.46 1.93
N ALA A 129 -6.66 -6.31 1.28
CA ALA A 129 -7.32 -5.07 1.72
C ALA A 129 -7.37 -4.02 0.60
N VAL A 130 -8.40 -3.18 0.64
CA VAL A 130 -8.52 -1.99 -0.19
C VAL A 130 -8.96 -0.81 0.69
N THR A 131 -8.28 0.33 0.58
CA THR A 131 -8.69 1.56 1.28
C THR A 131 -8.48 2.77 0.38
N PRO A 132 -9.38 3.77 0.42
CA PRO A 132 -9.06 5.09 -0.13
C PRO A 132 -7.92 5.73 0.67
N LEU A 133 -7.11 6.53 -0.01
CA LEU A 133 -6.14 7.38 0.65
C LEU A 133 -6.86 8.52 1.40
N PRO A 134 -6.31 9.00 2.53
CA PRO A 134 -6.79 10.21 3.18
C PRO A 134 -6.85 11.39 2.20
N ALA A 135 -7.84 12.25 2.37
CA ALA A 135 -8.05 13.40 1.52
C ALA A 135 -6.78 14.27 1.43
N ASN A 136 -6.39 14.60 0.21
CA ASN A 136 -5.22 15.42 -0.09
C ASN A 136 -5.56 16.39 -1.23
N ARG A 137 -5.11 17.64 -1.09
CA ARG A 137 -5.43 18.72 -2.03
C ARG A 137 -4.69 18.63 -3.36
N TYR A 138 -3.67 17.77 -3.47
CA TYR A 138 -2.82 17.69 -4.65
C TYR A 138 -3.02 16.40 -5.43
N PHE A 139 -3.28 15.29 -4.75
CA PHE A 139 -3.56 14.00 -5.39
C PHE A 139 -4.58 13.21 -4.57
N THR A 140 -5.25 12.28 -5.24
CA THR A 140 -6.15 11.29 -4.64
C THR A 140 -5.65 9.89 -4.99
N GLY A 141 -6.26 8.86 -4.41
CA GLY A 141 -5.93 7.50 -4.78
C GLY A 141 -6.49 6.43 -3.86
N THR A 142 -6.16 5.18 -4.17
CA THR A 142 -6.53 3.99 -3.41
C THR A 142 -5.31 3.13 -3.16
N MET A 143 -5.20 2.57 -1.97
CA MET A 143 -4.24 1.53 -1.62
C MET A 143 -4.91 0.17 -1.68
N GLN A 144 -4.24 -0.78 -2.31
CA GLN A 144 -4.67 -2.15 -2.47
C GLN A 144 -3.51 -3.08 -2.10
N ILE A 145 -3.83 -4.19 -1.47
CA ILE A 145 -2.89 -5.26 -1.17
C ILE A 145 -3.59 -6.59 -1.39
N HIS A 146 -2.90 -7.49 -2.10
CA HIS A 146 -3.40 -8.80 -2.45
C HIS A 146 -2.33 -9.85 -2.18
N ALA A 147 -2.68 -10.89 -1.42
CA ALA A 147 -1.86 -12.09 -1.34
C ALA A 147 -1.85 -12.81 -2.69
N ILE A 148 -0.66 -13.19 -3.13
CA ILE A 148 -0.38 -14.01 -4.30
C ILE A 148 0.49 -15.19 -3.87
N ALA A 149 0.29 -16.36 -4.49
CA ALA A 149 1.17 -17.49 -4.27
C ALA A 149 2.58 -17.14 -4.77
N ALA A 150 3.62 -17.41 -3.99
CA ALA A 150 4.95 -17.52 -4.58
C ALA A 150 4.91 -18.71 -5.55
N GLY A 151 5.21 -18.49 -6.83
CA GLY A 151 5.46 -19.59 -7.74
C GLY A 151 6.65 -20.39 -7.22
N PHE A 152 6.44 -21.68 -6.98
CA PHE A 152 7.49 -22.65 -6.70
C PHE A 152 8.43 -22.81 -7.89
#